data_AF-A0AB39NC91-F1
#
_entry.id   AF-A0AB39NC91-F1
#
_cell.length_a   1.000
_cell.length_b   1.000
_cell.length_c   1.000
_cell.angle_alpha   90.00
_cell.angle_beta   90.00
_cell.angle_gamma   90.00
#
_symmetry.space_group_name_H-M   'P 1'
#
loop_
_entity.id
_entity.type
_entity.pdbx_description
1 polymer ?
#
loop_
_entity_poly.entity_id
_entity_poly.type
_entity_poly.pdbx_seq_one_letter_code
_entity_poly.pdbx_strand_id
1 'polypeptide(L)'
;MTGNVTPRDPHSYVGMWVTADGIIRQELLPNGRYDEARGNRRSAYTGSYTVTGNHIDYVDDTGFTATGDVRDGVLFHEHLVLYREGDEHTWREPRP
;
A
#
# COMPACT_ATOMS: atom_id res chain seq x y z
N MET A 1 -15.49 -1.41 -28.84
CA MET A 1 -15.22 -0.95 -27.46
C MET A 1 -14.28 -1.95 -26.81
N THR A 2 -12.98 -1.84 -27.05
CA THR A 2 -11.97 -2.72 -26.44
C THR A 2 -11.39 -1.97 -25.25
N GLY A 3 -11.88 -2.29 -24.04
CA GLY A 3 -11.24 -1.83 -22.82
C GLY A 3 -9.86 -2.48 -22.73
N ASN A 4 -8.81 -1.68 -22.84
CA ASN A 4 -7.46 -2.12 -22.52
C ASN A 4 -7.43 -2.52 -21.04
N VAL A 5 -7.60 -3.80 -20.77
CA VAL A 5 -7.21 -4.38 -19.48
C VAL A 5 -5.70 -4.42 -19.52
N THR A 6 -5.05 -3.32 -19.14
CA THR A 6 -3.63 -3.30 -18.84
C THR A 6 -3.38 -4.47 -17.89
N PRO A 7 -2.38 -5.35 -18.13
CA PRO A 7 -2.02 -6.38 -17.17
C PRO A 7 -1.79 -5.68 -15.84
N ARG A 8 -2.66 -5.92 -14.86
CA ARG A 8 -2.45 -5.39 -13.52
C ARG A 8 -1.23 -6.11 -13.00
N ASP A 9 -0.07 -5.47 -13.05
CA ASP A 9 1.13 -5.97 -12.41
C ASP A 9 0.73 -6.41 -11.00
N PRO A 10 1.03 -7.67 -10.59
CA PRO A 10 0.67 -8.18 -9.27
C PRO A 10 1.26 -7.32 -8.12
N HIS A 11 2.12 -6.38 -8.48
CA HIS A 11 2.86 -5.48 -7.61
C HIS A 11 2.55 -3.98 -7.84
N SER A 12 1.43 -3.64 -8.51
CA SER A 12 1.08 -2.24 -8.81
C SER A 12 1.03 -1.33 -7.57
N TYR A 13 0.71 -1.91 -6.41
CA TYR A 13 0.59 -1.18 -5.13
C TYR A 13 1.85 -1.22 -4.26
N VAL A 14 2.95 -1.80 -4.75
CA VAL A 14 4.24 -1.79 -4.04
C VAL A 14 4.68 -0.35 -3.77
N GLY A 15 5.17 -0.11 -2.56
CA GLY A 15 5.60 1.20 -2.10
C GLY A 15 5.13 1.51 -0.69
N MET A 16 5.45 2.72 -0.25
CA MET A 16 5.10 3.22 1.06
C MET A 16 3.70 3.84 1.04
N TRP A 17 2.89 3.53 2.04
CA TRP A 17 1.54 4.05 2.25
C TRP A 17 1.48 4.68 3.63
N VAL A 18 0.97 5.90 3.74
CA VAL A 18 1.07 6.69 4.98
C VAL A 18 -0.28 7.31 5.28
N THR A 19 -0.72 7.29 6.54
CA THR A 19 -1.95 7.99 6.94
C THR A 19 -1.77 9.50 6.83
N ALA A 20 -2.88 10.24 6.72
CA ALA A 20 -2.83 11.71 6.61
C ALA A 20 -2.00 12.38 7.73
N ASP A 21 -2.06 11.84 8.95
CA ASP A 21 -1.32 12.33 10.12
C ASP A 21 0.15 11.87 10.16
N GLY A 22 0.59 11.02 9.23
CA GLY A 22 1.97 10.48 9.19
C GLY A 22 2.31 9.47 10.29
N ILE A 23 1.35 9.15 11.16
CA ILE A 23 1.56 8.27 12.31
C ILE A 23 1.66 6.81 11.90
N ILE A 24 0.89 6.37 10.92
CA ILE A 24 0.92 4.97 10.46
C ILE A 24 1.52 4.95 9.06
N ARG A 25 2.51 4.09 8.87
CA ARG A 25 3.22 3.90 7.60
C ARG A 25 3.24 2.41 7.29
N GLN A 26 2.68 2.02 6.15
CA GLN A 26 2.65 0.65 5.67
C GLN A 26 3.47 0.56 4.38
N GLU A 27 4.53 -0.24 4.39
CA GLU A 27 5.28 -0.61 3.19
C GLU A 27 4.68 -1.86 2.58
N LEU A 28 4.34 -1.83 1.29
CA LEU A 28 4.04 -3.01 0.50
C LEU A 28 5.29 -3.37 -0.30
N LEU A 29 5.90 -4.51 0.01
CA LEU A 29 7.15 -4.99 -0.58
C LEU A 29 6.89 -5.84 -1.84
N PRO A 30 7.77 -5.80 -2.85
CA PRO A 30 7.60 -6.55 -4.10
C PRO A 30 7.64 -8.07 -3.93
N ASN A 31 8.07 -8.58 -2.77
CA ASN A 31 8.01 -10.00 -2.44
C ASN A 31 6.62 -10.45 -1.93
N GLY A 32 5.60 -9.58 -1.96
CA GLY A 32 4.26 -9.90 -1.46
C GLY A 32 4.14 -9.82 0.06
N ARG A 33 5.08 -9.15 0.74
CA ARG A 33 5.05 -8.91 2.19
C ARG A 33 4.75 -7.47 2.51
N TYR A 34 4.14 -7.20 3.65
CA TYR A 34 3.94 -5.84 4.12
C TYR A 34 4.59 -5.62 5.49
N ASP A 35 5.00 -4.38 5.75
CA ASP A 35 5.49 -3.90 7.04
C ASP A 35 4.70 -2.66 7.45
N GLU A 36 4.01 -2.71 8.58
CA GLU A 36 3.30 -1.56 9.14
C GLU A 36 4.03 -1.02 10.37
N ALA A 37 4.48 0.23 10.29
CA ALA A 37 5.01 1.00 11.41
C ALA A 37 3.95 1.96 11.96
N ARG A 38 3.87 2.07 13.30
CA ARG A 38 2.98 3.02 13.99
C ARG A 38 3.78 3.90 14.94
N GLY A 39 3.90 5.18 14.62
CA GLY A 39 4.60 6.18 15.44
C GLY A 39 6.06 5.81 15.68
N ASN A 40 6.41 5.53 16.93
CA ASN A 40 7.76 5.10 17.30
C ASN A 40 8.02 3.59 17.09
N ARG A 41 6.96 2.79 16.88
CA ARG A 41 7.05 1.35 16.76
C ARG A 41 7.18 0.99 15.28
N ARG A 42 8.42 0.77 14.86
CA ARG A 42 8.73 0.18 13.55
C ARG A 42 8.26 -1.28 13.54
N SER A 43 7.73 -1.75 12.40
CA SER A 43 7.28 -3.14 12.23
C SER A 43 6.30 -3.58 13.33
N ALA A 44 5.29 -2.76 13.59
CA ALA A 44 4.20 -3.08 14.50
C ALA A 44 3.42 -4.32 14.04
N TYR A 45 3.22 -4.45 12.71
CA TYR A 45 2.59 -5.60 12.06
C TYR A 45 3.36 -5.97 10.80
N THR A 46 3.49 -7.26 10.54
CA THR A 46 4.17 -7.79 9.36
C THR A 46 3.47 -9.03 8.87
N GLY A 47 3.33 -9.14 7.56
CA GLY A 47 2.64 -10.29 7.00
C GLY A 47 2.81 -10.40 5.51
N SER A 48 1.96 -11.22 4.91
CA SER A 48 1.83 -11.37 3.47
C SER A 48 0.57 -10.68 2.99
N TYR A 49 0.57 -10.21 1.75
CA TYR A 49 -0.60 -9.62 1.13
C TYR A 49 -0.82 -10.19 -0.28
N THR A 50 -2.08 -10.25 -0.70
CA THR A 50 -2.48 -10.67 -2.05
C THR A 50 -3.33 -9.58 -2.66
N VAL A 51 -3.09 -9.28 -3.94
CA VAL A 51 -3.81 -8.24 -4.66
C VAL A 51 -4.77 -8.87 -5.65
N THR A 52 -6.06 -8.63 -5.46
CA THR A 52 -7.14 -9.05 -6.35
C THR A 52 -7.76 -7.82 -7.00
N GLY A 53 -7.15 -7.37 -8.10
CA GLY A 53 -7.60 -6.20 -8.83
C GLY A 53 -7.29 -4.88 -8.11
N ASN A 54 -8.26 -4.37 -7.36
CA ASN A 54 -8.09 -3.22 -6.46
C ASN A 54 -8.35 -3.57 -4.99
N HIS A 55 -8.70 -4.81 -4.70
CA HIS A 55 -8.79 -5.34 -3.35
C HIS A 55 -7.44 -5.93 -2.94
N ILE A 56 -7.08 -5.79 -1.67
CA ILE A 56 -5.87 -6.31 -1.07
C ILE A 56 -6.26 -7.10 0.18
N ASP A 57 -5.95 -8.39 0.16
CA ASP A 57 -6.11 -9.29 1.29
C ASP A 57 -4.79 -9.34 2.07
N TYR A 58 -4.85 -9.13 3.38
CA TYR A 58 -3.68 -9.15 4.27
C TYR A 58 -3.77 -10.34 5.22
N VAL A 59 -2.64 -11.00 5.41
CA VAL A 59 -2.48 -12.08 6.39
C VAL A 59 -1.21 -11.81 7.18
N ASP A 60 -1.37 -11.42 8.45
CA ASP A 60 -0.28 -11.18 9.37
C ASP A 60 0.37 -12.50 9.82
N ASP A 61 1.64 -12.46 10.21
CA ASP A 61 2.38 -13.64 10.69
C ASP A 61 1.77 -14.22 11.99
N THR A 62 0.95 -13.43 12.70
CA THR A 62 0.17 -13.86 13.88
C THR A 62 -1.13 -14.60 13.54
N GLY A 63 -1.52 -14.66 12.26
CA GLY A 63 -2.77 -15.26 11.79
C GLY A 63 -3.97 -14.31 11.78
N PHE A 64 -3.76 -13.02 12.02
CA PHE A 64 -4.79 -12.00 11.79
C PHE A 64 -4.98 -11.75 10.30
N THR A 65 -6.24 -11.55 9.88
CA THR A 65 -6.57 -11.21 8.50
C THR A 65 -7.21 -9.83 8.46
N ALA A 66 -6.84 -9.05 7.45
CA ALA A 66 -7.40 -7.73 7.21
C ALA A 66 -7.65 -7.54 5.72
N THR A 67 -8.51 -6.60 5.38
CA THR A 67 -8.82 -6.28 4.00
C THR A 67 -8.56 -4.80 3.73
N GLY A 68 -8.17 -4.51 2.49
CA GLY A 68 -8.04 -3.15 2.03
C GLY A 68 -8.46 -2.98 0.58
N ASP A 69 -8.95 -1.78 0.25
CA ASP A 69 -9.38 -1.44 -1.09
C ASP A 69 -8.65 -0.20 -1.57
N VAL A 70 -8.07 -0.26 -2.76
CA VAL A 70 -7.45 0.90 -3.41
C VAL A 70 -8.50 1.58 -4.29
N ARG A 71 -8.74 2.86 -4.01
CA ARG A 71 -9.72 3.70 -4.73
C ARG A 71 -9.06 5.04 -5.00
N ASP A 72 -8.96 5.43 -6.28
CA ASP A 72 -8.34 6.69 -6.72
C ASP A 72 -6.93 6.93 -6.14
N GLY A 73 -6.11 5.87 -6.02
CA GLY A 73 -4.75 5.97 -5.47
C GLY A 73 -4.69 6.08 -3.95
N VAL A 74 -5.82 5.93 -3.26
CA VAL A 74 -5.92 5.91 -1.80
C VAL A 74 -6.22 4.48 -1.34
N LEU A 75 -5.48 3.99 -0.36
CA LEU A 75 -5.68 2.68 0.25
C LEU A 75 -6.59 2.83 1.47
N PHE A 76 -7.77 2.21 1.40
CA PHE A 76 -8.70 2.07 2.50
C PHE A 76 -8.47 0.73 3.15
N HIS A 77 -7.67 0.69 4.21
CA HIS A 77 -7.37 -0.53 4.96
C HIS A 77 -8.21 -0.54 6.24
N GLU A 78 -9.32 -1.28 6.25
CA GLU A 78 -10.28 -1.30 7.35
C GLU A 78 -10.75 0.12 7.76
N HIS A 79 -10.34 0.62 8.94
CA HIS A 79 -10.64 1.97 9.45
C HIS A 79 -9.55 3.00 9.11
N LEU A 80 -8.51 2.60 8.37
CA LEU A 80 -7.38 3.44 8.01
C LEU A 80 -7.51 3.90 6.57
N VAL A 81 -7.16 5.17 6.36
CA VAL A 81 -7.02 5.76 5.03
C VAL A 81 -5.55 6.12 4.86
N LEU A 82 -4.88 5.43 3.93
CA LEU A 82 -3.47 5.60 3.64
C LEU A 82 -3.28 6.13 2.21
N TYR A 83 -2.30 7.01 2.06
CA TYR A 83 -1.91 7.64 0.80
C TYR A 83 -0.54 7.14 0.40
N ARG A 84 -0.32 6.91 -0.89
CA ARG A 84 0.98 6.45 -1.37
C ARG A 84 2.04 7.55 -1.22
N GLU A 85 3.09 7.26 -0.48
CA GLU A 85 4.28 8.09 -0.39
C GLU A 85 5.07 7.93 -1.70
N GLY A 86 5.22 9.02 -2.45
CA GLY A 86 5.91 9.01 -3.73
C GLY A 86 5.01 8.95 -4.96
N ASP A 87 3.67 9.01 -4.83
CA ASP A 87 2.84 9.56 -5.91
C ASP A 87 3.21 11.04 -6.04
N GLU A 88 4.21 11.30 -6.89
CA GLU A 88 4.81 12.60 -7.15
C GLU A 88 3.78 13.58 -7.73
N HIS A 89 2.97 14.21 -6.88
CA HIS A 89 2.50 15.55 -7.17
C HIS A 89 3.69 16.51 -6.93
N THR A 90 4.61 16.56 -7.90
CA THR A 90 5.79 17.46 -7.97
C THR A 90 6.86 17.13 -6.91
N TRP A 91 8.10 16.81 -7.24
CA TRP A 91 9.07 17.68 -7.90
C TRP A 91 10.17 16.86 -8.57
N ARG A 92 10.19 16.89 -9.90
CA ARG A 92 11.44 16.74 -10.64
C ARG A 92 11.96 18.15 -10.93
N GLU A 93 12.99 18.58 -10.21
CA GLU A 93 13.88 19.62 -10.76
C GLU A 93 15.05 18.96 -11.49
N PRO A 94 15.47 19.55 -12.63
CA PRO A 94 16.48 18.96 -13.50
C PRO A 94 17.87 19.16 -12.88
N ARG A 95 18.69 18.12 -12.96
CA ARG A 95 20.09 18.17 -12.52
C ARG A 95 20.88 19.18 -13.38
N PRO A 96 21.82 19.94 -12.80
CA PRO A 96 22.82 20.66 -13.58
C PRO A 96 23.78 19.69 -14.30
#